data_AF-A0A3S3N611-F1
#
_entry.id   AF-A0A3S3N611-F1
#
_cell.length_a   1.000
_cell.length_b   1.000
_cell.length_c   1.000
_cell.angle_alpha   90.00
_cell.angle_beta   90.00
_cell.angle_gamma   90.00
#
_symmetry.space_group_name_H-M   'P 1'
#
loop_
_entity.id
_entity.type
_entity.pdbx_description
1 polymer ?
#
loop_
_entity_poly.entity_id
_entity_poly.type
_entity_poly.pdbx_seq_one_letter_code
_entity_poly.pdbx_strand_id
1 'polypeptide(L)'
;MLCNSGTQARRTRGPNRCIALTNQRERIVVECNEYGQPIGRNERLLSSYLGVIARDGQKAPLNYSDWRRMPVERTMDMWQAIQARFDLGNDEKSKRWVFFAISRSWRNWKPH
;
A
#
# COMPACT_ATOMS: atom_id res chain seq x y z
N MET A 1 20.64 1.26 45.11
CA MET A 1 19.33 1.41 44.44
C MET A 1 19.59 1.66 42.96
N LEU A 2 19.09 0.79 42.09
CA LEU A 2 19.04 0.95 40.62
C LEU A 2 18.02 2.08 40.32
N CYS A 3 18.11 2.91 39.28
CA CYS A 3 17.86 2.57 37.88
C CYS A 3 18.44 3.67 36.95
N ASN A 4 19.14 3.28 35.89
CA ASN A 4 19.59 4.16 34.82
C ASN A 4 18.53 4.13 33.69
N SER A 5 17.77 5.20 33.53
CA SER A 5 16.72 5.34 32.52
C SER A 5 17.33 5.66 31.16
N GLY A 6 17.86 4.64 30.48
CA GLY A 6 18.28 4.76 29.08
C GLY A 6 17.08 5.07 28.19
N THR A 7 16.95 6.32 27.76
CA THR A 7 16.04 6.72 26.68
C THR A 7 16.44 5.99 25.40
N GLN A 8 15.83 4.84 25.15
CA GLN A 8 15.91 4.16 23.85
C GLN A 8 15.21 5.05 22.83
N ALA A 9 15.99 5.77 22.02
CA ALA A 9 15.49 6.47 20.85
C ALA A 9 14.68 5.49 20.00
N ARG A 10 13.41 5.83 19.73
CA ARG A 10 12.54 5.03 18.87
C ARG A 10 13.24 4.82 17.53
N ARG A 11 13.39 3.56 17.10
CA ARG A 11 13.84 3.22 15.74
C ARG A 11 12.91 3.91 14.75
N THR A 12 13.34 5.04 14.22
CA THR A 12 12.61 5.75 13.17
C THR A 12 12.77 4.91 11.90
N ARG A 13 11.66 4.63 11.21
CA ARG A 13 11.75 3.92 9.94
C ARG A 13 12.53 4.80 8.97
N GLY A 14 13.53 4.22 8.30
CA GLY A 14 14.26 4.92 7.25
C GLY A 14 13.32 5.39 6.12
N PRO A 15 13.80 6.27 5.23
CA PRO A 15 13.00 6.81 4.12
C PRO A 15 12.26 5.71 3.35
N ASN A 16 11.01 5.97 2.98
CA ASN A 16 10.19 5.00 2.27
C ASN A 16 10.79 4.76 0.87
N ARG A 17 11.37 3.58 0.62
CA ARG A 17 12.08 3.24 -0.64
C ARG A 17 11.17 3.25 -1.87
N CYS A 18 9.86 3.33 -1.70
CA CYS A 18 8.90 3.44 -2.80
C CYS A 18 8.97 4.75 -3.58
N ILE A 19 9.68 5.79 -3.13
CA ILE A 19 9.83 7.05 -3.88
C ILE A 19 10.49 6.82 -5.25
N ALA A 20 11.38 5.83 -5.35
CA ALA A 20 12.06 5.48 -6.62
C ALA A 20 11.11 4.87 -7.66
N LEU A 21 9.97 4.29 -7.25
CA LEU A 21 9.01 3.67 -8.17
C LEU A 21 8.34 4.71 -9.08
N THR A 22 8.32 5.99 -8.70
CA THR A 22 7.63 7.05 -9.43
C THR A 22 8.28 7.39 -10.77
N ASN A 23 9.55 7.02 -10.99
CA ASN A 23 10.29 7.33 -12.23
C ASN A 23 10.63 6.09 -13.08
N GLN A 24 10.21 4.89 -12.66
CA GLN A 24 10.55 3.64 -13.33
C GLN A 24 9.61 3.40 -14.52
N ARG A 25 10.15 3.24 -15.73
CA ARG A 25 9.37 3.00 -16.96
C ARG A 25 8.86 1.57 -17.10
N GLU A 26 9.60 0.62 -16.53
CA GLU A 26 9.23 -0.80 -16.57
C GLU A 26 8.31 -1.18 -15.40
N ARG A 27 7.29 -1.98 -15.70
CA ARG A 27 6.40 -2.54 -14.68
C ARG A 27 7.11 -3.69 -13.97
N ILE A 28 6.93 -3.74 -12.66
CA ILE A 28 7.46 -4.80 -11.80
C ILE A 28 6.49 -5.96 -11.82
N VAL A 29 6.92 -7.10 -12.36
CA VAL A 29 6.12 -8.33 -12.34
C VAL A 29 6.01 -8.82 -10.90
N VAL A 30 4.78 -9.07 -10.47
CA VAL A 30 4.46 -9.64 -9.16
C VAL A 30 3.74 -10.95 -9.40
N GLU A 31 4.36 -12.03 -8.94
CA GLU A 31 3.74 -13.35 -8.97
C GLU A 31 2.63 -13.39 -7.92
N CYS A 32 1.47 -13.90 -8.30
CA CYS A 32 0.34 -14.12 -7.39
C CYS A 32 0.07 -15.62 -7.23
N ASN A 33 -0.35 -16.03 -6.03
CA ASN A 33 -0.84 -17.38 -5.78
C ASN A 33 -2.28 -17.57 -6.30
N GLU A 34 -2.84 -18.78 -6.11
CA GLU A 34 -4.20 -19.14 -6.54
C GLU A 34 -5.32 -18.30 -5.91
N TYR A 35 -5.01 -17.59 -4.81
CA TYR A 35 -5.91 -16.67 -4.11
C TYR A 35 -5.70 -15.20 -4.53
N GLY A 36 -4.84 -14.93 -5.52
CA GLY A 36 -4.49 -13.58 -5.97
C GLY A 36 -3.58 -12.82 -4.98
N GLN A 37 -2.99 -13.51 -4.02
CA GLN A 37 -2.07 -12.88 -3.07
C GLN A 37 -0.68 -12.80 -3.70
N PRO A 38 0.00 -11.64 -3.63
CA PRO A 38 1.36 -11.53 -4.13
C PRO A 38 2.29 -12.43 -3.33
N ILE A 39 3.19 -13.11 -4.03
CA ILE A 39 4.23 -13.98 -3.49
C ILE A 39 5.59 -13.58 -4.06
N GLY A 40 6.65 -14.16 -3.49
CA GLY A 40 8.01 -13.98 -3.98
C GLY A 40 8.66 -12.64 -3.59
N ARG A 41 9.67 -12.23 -4.38
CA ARG A 41 10.59 -11.15 -4.01
C ARG A 41 9.95 -9.75 -4.01
N ASN A 42 8.89 -9.56 -4.80
CA ASN A 42 8.24 -8.27 -5.01
C ASN A 42 7.00 -8.05 -4.12
N GLU A 43 6.59 -9.05 -3.32
CA GLU A 43 5.45 -8.99 -2.39
C GLU A 43 5.57 -7.80 -1.42
N ARG A 44 6.71 -7.70 -0.72
CA ARG A 44 6.96 -6.61 0.23
C ARG A 44 6.99 -5.24 -0.44
N LEU A 45 7.46 -5.17 -1.68
CA LEU A 45 7.54 -3.92 -2.45
C LEU A 45 6.14 -3.44 -2.83
N LEU A 46 5.30 -4.34 -3.33
CA LEU A 46 3.89 -4.05 -3.60
C LEU A 46 3.18 -3.62 -2.31
N SER A 47 3.27 -4.40 -1.24
CA SER A 47 2.66 -4.08 0.06
C SER A 47 3.07 -2.69 0.57
N SER A 48 4.35 -2.32 0.41
CA SER A 48 4.85 -1.00 0.78
C SER A 48 4.25 0.11 -0.09
N TYR A 49 4.14 -0.11 -1.41
CA TYR A 49 3.52 0.82 -2.35
C TYR A 49 2.03 1.01 -2.11
N LEU A 50 1.28 -0.07 -1.84
CA LEU A 50 -0.13 0.00 -1.46
C LEU A 50 -0.32 0.86 -0.20
N GLY A 51 0.60 0.75 0.76
CA GLY A 51 0.63 1.62 1.93
C GLY A 51 0.89 3.09 1.60
N VAL A 52 1.66 3.41 0.55
CA VAL A 52 1.84 4.78 0.06
C VAL A 52 0.53 5.31 -0.51
N ILE A 53 -0.10 4.55 -1.40
CA ILE A 53 -1.40 4.90 -2.00
C ILE A 53 -2.47 5.12 -0.93
N ALA A 54 -2.52 4.27 0.09
CA ALA A 54 -3.47 4.39 1.20
C ALA A 54 -3.28 5.66 2.06
N ARG A 55 -2.10 6.29 2.03
CA ARG A 55 -1.81 7.53 2.77
C ARG A 55 -1.84 8.77 1.89
N ASP A 56 -1.90 8.60 0.57
CA ASP A 56 -1.99 9.70 -0.38
C ASP A 56 -3.38 10.32 -0.29
N GLY A 57 -3.49 11.47 0.39
CA GLY A 57 -4.76 12.15 0.62
C GLY A 57 -5.49 12.59 -0.66
N GLN A 58 -4.81 12.65 -1.81
CA GLN A 58 -5.46 12.93 -3.10
C GLN A 58 -6.14 11.68 -3.67
N LYS A 59 -5.59 10.49 -3.42
CA LYS A 59 -6.13 9.21 -3.91
C LYS A 59 -7.07 8.54 -2.91
N ALA A 60 -6.71 8.59 -1.62
CA ALA A 60 -7.44 7.99 -0.52
C ALA A 60 -7.77 9.05 0.57
N PRO A 61 -8.72 9.97 0.31
CA PRO A 61 -9.12 11.00 1.26
C PRO A 61 -9.59 10.42 2.59
N LEU A 62 -9.24 11.07 3.71
CA LEU A 62 -9.64 10.66 5.07
C LEU A 62 -11.01 11.20 5.50
N ASN A 63 -11.63 12.06 4.69
CA ASN A 63 -12.95 12.66 4.97
C ASN A 63 -14.11 11.64 4.86
N TYR A 64 -13.89 10.48 4.26
CA TYR A 64 -14.87 9.39 4.26
C TYR A 64 -14.87 8.68 5.61
N SER A 65 -16.06 8.38 6.13
CA SER A 65 -16.21 7.63 7.39
C SER A 65 -15.83 6.16 7.23
N ASP A 66 -16.14 5.57 6.07
CA ASP A 66 -15.88 4.18 5.71
C ASP A 66 -15.28 4.10 4.30
N TRP A 67 -14.33 3.17 4.09
CA TRP A 67 -13.76 2.86 2.78
C TRP A 67 -14.83 2.56 1.72
N ARG A 68 -15.92 1.90 2.12
CA ARG A 68 -17.04 1.55 1.23
C ARG A 68 -17.79 2.76 0.69
N ARG A 69 -17.62 3.93 1.30
CA ARG A 69 -18.21 5.21 0.84
C ARG A 69 -17.32 5.95 -0.16
N MET A 70 -16.09 5.47 -0.38
CA MET A 70 -15.19 6.08 -1.34
C MET A 70 -15.74 5.90 -2.76
N PRO A 71 -15.80 6.97 -3.58
CA PRO A 71 -16.28 6.88 -4.95
C PRO A 71 -15.51 5.84 -5.77
N VAL A 72 -16.21 5.17 -6.68
CA VAL A 72 -15.61 4.16 -7.57
C VAL A 72 -14.46 4.76 -8.38
N GLU A 73 -14.60 6.00 -8.84
CA GLU A 73 -13.56 6.77 -9.55
C GLU A 73 -12.24 6.79 -8.79
N ARG A 74 -12.26 7.08 -7.48
CA ARG A 74 -11.05 7.09 -6.64
C ARG A 74 -10.42 5.71 -6.55
N THR A 75 -11.24 4.67 -6.37
CA THR A 75 -10.74 3.29 -6.36
C THR A 75 -10.16 2.89 -7.71
N MET A 76 -10.73 3.38 -8.81
CA MET A 76 -10.24 3.15 -10.17
C MET A 76 -8.90 3.85 -10.42
N ASP A 77 -8.77 5.11 -10.00
CA ASP A 77 -7.51 5.87 -10.07
C ASP A 77 -6.39 5.17 -9.30
N MET A 78 -6.69 4.67 -8.09
CA MET A 78 -5.74 3.89 -7.29
C MET A 78 -5.32 2.61 -8.00
N TRP A 79 -6.27 1.90 -8.62
CA TRP A 79 -5.98 0.69 -9.37
C TRP A 79 -5.11 0.98 -10.60
N GLN A 80 -5.40 2.03 -11.36
CA GLN A 80 -4.58 2.45 -12.49
C GLN A 80 -3.16 2.82 -12.05
N ALA A 81 -3.01 3.55 -10.93
CA ALA A 81 -1.70 3.89 -10.37
C ALA A 81 -0.88 2.66 -9.94
N ILE A 82 -1.54 1.56 -9.58
CA ILE A 82 -0.90 0.29 -9.24
C ILE A 82 -0.52 -0.46 -10.51
N GLN A 83 -1.44 -0.60 -11.47
CA GLN A 83 -1.16 -1.24 -12.77
C GLN A 83 -0.10 -0.51 -13.59
N ALA A 84 0.07 0.80 -13.39
CA ALA A 84 1.14 1.57 -14.02
C ALA A 84 2.54 1.14 -13.54
N ARG A 85 2.66 0.55 -12.35
CA ARG A 85 3.95 0.18 -11.72
C ARG A 85 4.14 -1.31 -11.52
N PHE A 86 3.07 -2.06 -11.39
CA PHE A 86 3.08 -3.49 -11.12
C PHE A 86 2.27 -4.23 -12.16
N ASP A 87 2.82 -5.36 -12.61
CA ASP A 87 2.10 -6.33 -13.41
C ASP A 87 1.71 -7.52 -12.52
N LEU A 88 0.41 -7.67 -12.27
CA LEU A 88 -0.15 -8.68 -11.35
C LEU A 88 -0.78 -9.86 -12.10
N GLY A 89 -0.68 -9.88 -13.44
CA GLY A 89 -1.62 -10.59 -14.29
C GLY A 89 -3.02 -9.99 -14.17
N ASN A 90 -3.81 -9.99 -15.24
CA ASN A 90 -5.16 -9.42 -15.22
C ASN A 90 -6.16 -10.33 -14.48
N ASP A 91 -5.89 -10.64 -13.21
CA ASP A 91 -6.68 -11.51 -12.35
C ASP A 91 -7.56 -10.67 -11.39
N GLU A 92 -8.86 -10.96 -11.38
CA GLU A 92 -9.83 -10.35 -10.49
C GLU A 92 -9.48 -10.62 -9.02
N LYS A 93 -8.92 -11.79 -8.70
CA LYS A 93 -8.49 -12.14 -7.34
C LYS A 93 -7.38 -11.22 -6.85
N SER A 94 -6.39 -10.93 -7.71
CA SER A 94 -5.30 -9.99 -7.43
C SER A 94 -5.84 -8.59 -7.16
N LYS A 95 -6.77 -8.12 -7.99
CA LYS A 95 -7.45 -6.83 -7.79
C LYS A 95 -8.17 -6.78 -6.45
N ARG A 96 -8.91 -7.82 -6.09
CA ARG A 96 -9.62 -7.93 -4.81
C ARG A 96 -8.67 -7.88 -3.62
N TRP A 97 -7.55 -8.61 -3.69
CA TRP A 97 -6.53 -8.61 -2.65
C TRP A 97 -5.90 -7.22 -2.48
N VAL A 98 -5.57 -6.55 -3.58
CA VAL A 98 -5.01 -5.21 -3.58
C VAL A 98 -5.92 -4.23 -2.85
N PHE A 99 -7.21 -4.19 -3.18
CA PHE A 99 -8.14 -3.29 -2.49
C PHE A 99 -8.34 -3.64 -1.02
N PHE A 100 -8.35 -4.93 -0.67
CA PHE A 100 -8.34 -5.35 0.73
C PHE A 100 -7.12 -4.79 1.48
N ALA A 101 -5.92 -4.92 0.91
CA ALA A 101 -4.68 -4.42 1.51
C ALA A 101 -4.65 -2.88 1.66
N ILE A 102 -5.14 -2.14 0.65
CA ILE A 102 -5.25 -0.68 0.71
C ILE A 102 -6.27 -0.27 1.79
N SER A 103 -7.47 -0.85 1.78
CA SER A 103 -8.52 -0.52 2.76
C SER A 103 -8.06 -0.76 4.20
N ARG A 104 -7.35 -1.86 4.46
CA ARG A 104 -6.73 -2.16 5.76
C ARG A 104 -5.68 -1.11 6.13
N SER A 105 -4.82 -0.75 5.19
CA SER A 105 -3.76 0.26 5.41
C SER A 105 -4.34 1.66 5.67
N TRP A 106 -5.38 2.04 4.94
CA TRP A 106 -6.08 3.32 5.08
C TRP A 106 -6.76 3.43 6.44
N ARG A 107 -7.47 2.38 6.87
CA ARG A 107 -8.07 2.31 8.22
C ARG A 107 -7.03 2.41 9.33
N ASN A 108 -5.89 1.74 9.17
CA ASN A 108 -4.80 1.80 10.14
C ASN A 108 -4.13 3.19 10.20
N TRP A 109 -4.20 3.96 9.11
CA TRP A 109 -3.63 5.31 9.04
C TRP A 109 -4.59 6.39 9.54
N LYS A 110 -5.89 6.19 9.39
CA LYS A 110 -6.91 7.14 9.83
C LYS A 110 -6.72 7.40 11.34
N PRO A 111 -6.41 8.66 11.75
CA PRO A 111 -6.34 8.99 13.16
C PRO A 111 -7.69 8.72 13.81
N HIS A 112 -7.66 8.15 15.03
CA HIS A 112 -8.86 7.85 15.81
C HIS A 112 -9.53 9.14 16.26
#